data_AF-A0A537G4B9-F1
#
_entry.id   AF-A0A537G4B9-F1
#
_cell.length_a   1.000
_cell.length_b   1.000
_cell.length_c   1.000
_cell.angle_alpha   90.00
_cell.angle_beta   90.00
_cell.angle_gamma   90.00
#
_symmetry.space_group_name_H-M   'P 1'
#
loop_
_entity.id
_entity.type
_entity.pdbx_description
1 polymer ?
#
loop_
_entity_poly.entity_id
_entity_poly.type
_entity_poly.pdbx_seq_one_letter_code
_entity_poly.pdbx_strand_id
1 'polypeptide(L)' 'MKALVLAAGKGVRLWPLTENRPKPLLPVGGRPLLFQTVESLVKAGVR' A
#
# COMPACT_ATOMS: atom_id res chain seq x y z
N MET A 1 12.88 -12.48 10.44
CA MET A 1 13.31 -11.48 9.44
C MET A 1 12.41 -10.25 9.60
N LYS A 2 12.95 -9.04 9.57
CA LYS A 2 12.14 -7.81 9.62
C LYS A 2 12.09 -7.17 8.24
N ALA A 3 10.99 -6.51 7.93
CA ALA A 3 10.84 -5.70 6.71
C ALA A 3 10.29 -4.32 7.05
N LEU A 4 10.55 -3.37 6.16
CA LEU A 4 10.02 -2.01 6.22
C LEU A 4 9.34 -1.69 4.90
N VAL A 5 8.08 -1.24 4.96
CA VAL A 5 7.34 -0.77 3.78
C VAL A 5 7.30 0.75 3.79
N LEU A 6 7.92 1.38 2.80
CA LEU A 6 7.83 2.82 2.62
C LEU A 6 6.48 3.17 1.96
N ALA A 7 5.52 3.62 2.78
CA ALA A 7 4.14 3.90 2.38
C ALA A 7 3.84 5.41 2.26
N ALA A 8 4.86 6.23 2.01
CA ALA A 8 4.77 7.69 1.91
C ALA A 8 4.49 8.18 0.47
N GLY A 9 4.35 9.50 0.33
CA GLY A 9 4.21 10.20 -0.95
C GLY A 9 2.89 10.98 -1.07
N LYS A 10 2.95 12.20 -1.63
CA LYS A 10 1.81 13.15 -1.71
C LYS A 10 0.66 12.67 -2.63
N GLY A 11 0.87 11.65 -3.46
CA GLY A 11 -0.20 11.09 -4.29
C GLY A 11 -0.68 11.98 -5.45
N VAL A 12 0.04 13.05 -5.81
CA VAL A 12 -0.43 14.12 -6.71
C VAL A 12 -0.98 13.65 -8.07
N ARG A 13 -0.48 12.54 -8.62
CA ARG A 13 -0.95 11.98 -9.90
C ARG A 13 -2.32 11.30 -9.81
N LEU A 14 -2.73 10.90 -8.61
CA LEU A 14 -3.99 10.21 -8.35
C LEU A 14 -5.01 11.13 -7.66
N TRP A 15 -4.73 12.42 -7.55
CA TRP A 15 -5.73 13.39 -7.09
C TRP A 15 -6.93 13.38 -8.07
N PRO A 16 -8.20 13.42 -7.61
CA PRO A 16 -8.65 13.67 -6.24
C PRO A 16 -8.74 12.43 -5.32
N LEU A 17 -8.49 11.23 -5.84
CA LEU A 17 -8.63 9.98 -5.07
C LEU A 17 -7.74 9.98 -3.81
N THR A 18 -6.61 10.68 -3.86
CA THR A 18 -5.67 10.76 -2.74
C THR A 18 -5.79 11.99 -1.84
N GLU A 19 -6.84 12.79 -1.99
CA GLU A 19 -7.04 13.99 -1.16
C GLU A 19 -7.23 13.63 0.32
N ASN A 20 -8.13 12.69 0.60
CA ASN A 20 -8.49 12.27 1.95
C ASN A 20 -8.05 10.83 2.28
N ARG A 21 -7.32 10.18 1.38
CA ARG A 21 -6.89 8.78 1.51
C ARG A 21 -5.51 8.60 0.89
N PRO A 22 -4.50 8.10 1.62
CA PRO A 22 -3.18 7.90 1.03
C PRO A 22 -3.23 6.78 -0.04
N LYS A 23 -2.40 6.88 -1.08
CA LYS A 23 -2.35 5.91 -2.19
C LYS A 23 -2.33 4.44 -1.74
N PRO A 24 -1.53 4.03 -0.73
CA PRO A 24 -1.49 2.63 -0.29
C PRO A 24 -2.83 2.09 0.22
N LEU A 25 -3.75 2.97 0.64
CA LEU A 25 -5.07 2.59 1.14
C LEU A 25 -6.17 2.68 0.07
N LEU A 26 -5.85 3.07 -1.17
CA LEU A 26 -6.82 3.03 -2.26
C LEU A 26 -7.24 1.58 -2.55
N PRO A 27 -8.55 1.31 -2.76
CA PRO A 27 -9.03 -0.03 -3.04
C PRO A 27 -8.66 -0.46 -4.46
N VAL A 28 -8.10 -1.66 -4.61
CA VAL A 28 -7.83 -2.33 -5.89
C VAL A 28 -8.28 -3.78 -5.74
N GLY A 29 -9.25 -4.21 -6.55
CA GLY A 29 -9.83 -5.55 -6.44
C GLY A 29 -10.48 -5.84 -5.08
N GLY A 30 -11.15 -4.83 -4.49
CA GLY A 30 -11.86 -4.96 -3.21
C GLY A 30 -10.98 -4.91 -1.96
N ARG A 31 -9.65 -4.76 -2.08
CA ARG A 31 -8.72 -4.65 -0.95
C ARG A 31 -7.77 -3.46 -1.10
N PRO A 32 -7.23 -2.90 -0.01
CA PRO A 32 -6.25 -1.81 -0.10
C PRO A 32 -5.01 -2.24 -0.91
N LEU A 33 -4.48 -1.35 -1.76
CA LEU A 33 -3.27 -1.60 -2.56
C LEU A 33 -2.11 -2.17 -1.73
N LEU A 34 -1.93 -1.69 -0.49
CA LEU A 34 -0.89 -2.13 0.44
C LEU A 34 -0.92 -3.64 0.73
N PHE A 35 -2.07 -4.31 0.62
CA PHE A 35 -2.18 -5.75 0.87
C PHE A 35 -1.32 -6.56 -0.09
N GLN A 36 -1.18 -6.13 -1.34
CA GLN A 36 -0.34 -6.86 -2.31
C GLN A 36 1.13 -6.92 -1.84
N THR A 37 1.64 -5.83 -1.26
CA THR A 37 2.99 -5.76 -0.71
C THR A 37 3.11 -6.61 0.55
N VAL A 38 2.15 -6.50 1.47
CA VAL A 38 2.16 -7.28 2.72
C VAL A 38 2.09 -8.78 2.45
N GLU A 39 1.20 -9.22 1.55
CA GLU A 39 1.09 -10.64 1.17
C GLU A 39 2.39 -11.16 0.55
N SER A 40 3.07 -10.34 -0.26
CA SER A 40 4.36 -10.71 -0.85
C SER A 40 5.45 -10.86 0.22
N LEU A 41 5.47 -9.99 1.24
CA LEU A 41 6.40 -10.10 2.36
C LEU A 41 6.15 -11.34 3.21
N VAL A 42 4.87 -11.65 3.49
CA VAL A 42 4.49 -12.86 4.22
C VAL A 42 4.90 -14.11 3.43
N LYS A 43 4.66 -14.15 2.11
CA LYS A 43 5.12 -15.24 1.23
C LYS A 43 6.64 -15.39 1.21
N ALA A 44 7.38 -14.30 1.38
CA ALA A 44 8.84 -14.30 1.50
C ALA A 44 9.35 -14.71 2.91
N GLY A 45 8.46 -15.07 3.84
CA GLY A 45 8.82 -15.52 5.19
C GLY A 45 9.03 -14.40 6.21
N VAL A 46 8.62 -13.17 5.89
CA VAL A 46 8.59 -12.06 6.87
C VAL A 46 7.38 -12.24 7.78
N ARG A 47 7.57 -12.08 9.10
CA ARG A 47 6.53 -12.15 10.14
C ARG A 47 6.50 -10.86 10.94
#